data_AF-A0AAP7L0B8-F1
#
_entry.id   AF-A0AAP7L0B8-F1
#
_cell.length_a   1.000
_cell.length_b   1.000
_cell.length_c   1.000
_cell.angle_alpha   90.00
_cell.angle_beta   90.00
_cell.angle_gamma   90.00
#
_symmetry.space_group_name_H-M   'P 1'
#
loop_
_entity.id
_entity.type
_entity.pdbx_description
1 polymer ?
#
loop_
_entity_poly.entity_id
_entity_poly.type
_entity_poly.pdbx_seq_one_letter_code
_entity_poly.pdbx_strand_id
1 'polypeptide(L)'
;MDAEHLEYFKAALEGRATVGWNVWFAANQHALAQQLSRPALLRLKFRKLDEAECLLADAGIVPRSTAGKRYEMYCAQFSEDVVDANGRPLPAIWRAAHGGAIGLLADGEQEAGQAKLLAEFRRTRKHGLQQAHEWLADLCFEGEMELTSGNAEVGRGLLAVVVRAGSGHDLLDATAMIARNLLDQHG
;
A
#
# COMPACT_ATOMS: atom_id res chain seq x y z
N MET A 1 24.17 -6.79 14.09
CA MET A 1 23.05 -7.29 13.28
C MET A 1 23.65 -8.04 12.11
N ASP A 2 23.12 -9.22 11.84
CA ASP A 2 23.71 -10.12 10.85
C ASP A 2 23.28 -9.72 9.43
N ALA A 3 24.13 -10.05 8.45
CA ALA A 3 23.98 -9.63 7.06
C ALA A 3 22.64 -10.09 6.43
N GLU A 4 22.12 -11.24 6.87
CA GLU A 4 20.84 -11.77 6.37
C GLU A 4 19.65 -10.86 6.70
N HIS A 5 19.58 -10.31 7.91
CA HIS A 5 18.51 -9.39 8.30
C HIS A 5 18.63 -8.04 7.58
N LEU A 6 19.85 -7.54 7.42
CA LEU A 6 20.10 -6.31 6.67
C LEU A 6 19.74 -6.48 5.18
N GLU A 7 20.05 -7.62 4.56
CA GLU A 7 19.65 -7.87 3.17
C GLU A 7 18.13 -7.95 3.04
N TYR A 8 17.43 -8.55 4.00
CA TYR A 8 15.96 -8.51 4.00
C TYR A 8 15.42 -7.09 4.10
N PHE A 9 15.90 -6.28 5.04
CA PHE A 9 15.45 -4.88 5.18
C PHE A 9 15.64 -4.11 3.88
N LYS A 10 16.80 -4.28 3.25
CA LYS A 10 17.10 -3.66 1.96
C LYS A 10 16.16 -4.18 0.88
N ALA A 11 15.94 -5.48 0.78
CA ALA A 11 15.02 -6.06 -0.20
C ALA A 11 13.58 -5.55 -0.02
N ALA A 12 13.08 -5.45 1.21
CA ALA A 12 11.76 -4.91 1.50
C ALA A 12 11.65 -3.42 1.12
N LEU A 13 12.65 -2.61 1.50
CA LEU A 13 12.70 -1.18 1.17
C LEU A 13 12.95 -0.91 -0.33
N GLU A 14 13.38 -1.91 -1.09
CA GLU A 14 13.51 -1.85 -2.55
C GLU A 14 12.32 -2.53 -3.27
N GLY A 15 11.34 -3.09 -2.55
CA GLY A 15 10.20 -3.79 -3.14
C GLY A 15 10.53 -5.13 -3.78
N ARG A 16 11.66 -5.74 -3.39
CA ARG A 16 12.15 -7.04 -3.89
C ARG A 16 11.89 -8.19 -2.92
N ALA A 17 11.34 -7.91 -1.73
CA ALA A 17 11.04 -8.93 -0.75
C ALA A 17 9.93 -9.85 -1.27
N THR A 18 10.17 -11.16 -1.20
CA THR A 18 9.18 -12.18 -1.56
C THR A 18 8.18 -12.45 -0.44
N VAL A 19 8.58 -12.16 0.80
CA VAL A 19 7.76 -12.30 2.01
C VAL A 19 7.63 -10.93 2.67
N GLY A 20 6.38 -10.52 2.90
CA GLY A 20 6.04 -9.26 3.54
C GLY A 20 6.47 -9.19 5.00
N TRP A 21 6.57 -7.96 5.50
CA TRP A 21 7.08 -7.64 6.84
C TRP A 21 6.49 -8.50 7.96
N ASN A 22 5.16 -8.65 7.98
CA ASN A 22 4.45 -9.34 9.07
C ASN A 22 4.92 -10.79 9.23
N VAL A 23 5.00 -11.53 8.13
CA VAL A 23 5.41 -12.93 8.12
C VAL A 23 6.90 -13.04 8.43
N TRP A 24 7.73 -12.21 7.79
CA TRP A 24 9.17 -12.25 8.00
C TRP A 24 9.55 -11.91 9.45
N PHE A 25 8.96 -10.86 10.02
CA PHE A 25 9.25 -10.44 11.39
C PHE A 25 8.84 -11.52 12.40
N ALA A 26 7.66 -12.13 12.22
CA ALA A 26 7.21 -13.23 13.08
C ALA A 26 8.19 -14.42 13.06
N ALA A 27 8.71 -14.79 11.88
CA ALA A 27 9.67 -15.87 11.74
C ALA A 27 11.06 -15.54 12.34
N ASN A 28 11.47 -14.27 12.32
CA ASN A 28 12.82 -13.83 12.70
C ASN A 28 12.90 -13.18 14.08
N GLN A 29 11.79 -12.97 14.78
CA GLN A 29 11.75 -12.22 16.04
C GLN A 29 12.70 -12.80 17.10
N HIS A 30 12.81 -14.14 17.19
CA HIS A 30 13.69 -14.78 18.17
C HIS A 30 15.18 -14.53 17.87
N ALA A 31 15.59 -14.66 16.60
CA ALA A 31 16.96 -14.36 16.18
C ALA A 31 17.29 -12.87 16.38
N LEU A 32 16.37 -11.97 16.01
CA LEU A 32 16.51 -10.54 16.24
C LEU A 32 16.65 -10.19 17.73
N ALA A 33 15.96 -10.91 18.63
CA ALA A 33 16.07 -10.70 20.07
C ALA A 33 17.44 -11.07 20.66
N GLN A 34 18.23 -11.90 19.96
CA GLN A 34 19.61 -12.22 20.34
C GLN A 34 20.61 -11.15 19.87
N GLN A 35 20.27 -10.40 18.82
CA GLN A 35 21.16 -9.41 18.20
C GLN A 35 20.84 -7.96 18.60
N LEU A 36 19.59 -7.68 19.00
CA LEU A 36 19.11 -6.36 19.36
C LEU A 36 18.85 -6.24 20.85
N SER A 37 19.08 -5.04 21.39
CA SER A 37 18.54 -4.68 22.69
C SER A 37 17.01 -4.71 22.67
N ARG A 38 16.38 -4.99 23.82
CA ARG A 38 14.91 -5.00 23.94
C ARG A 38 14.27 -3.69 23.41
N PRO A 39 14.77 -2.48 23.72
CA PRO A 39 14.22 -1.25 23.15
C PRO A 39 14.32 -1.18 21.61
N ALA A 40 15.43 -1.62 21.03
CA ALA A 40 15.60 -1.64 19.57
C ALA A 40 14.65 -2.64 18.90
N LEU A 41 14.47 -3.83 19.49
CA LEU A 41 13.51 -4.81 19.00
C LEU A 41 12.07 -4.29 19.04
N LEU A 42 11.69 -3.56 20.09
CA LEU A 42 10.35 -2.96 20.19
C LEU A 42 10.14 -1.85 19.15
N ARG A 43 11.14 -0.98 18.93
CA ARG A 43 11.05 0.01 17.84
C ARG A 43 10.92 -0.68 16.50
N LEU A 44 11.68 -1.73 16.25
CA LEU A 44 11.59 -2.51 15.02
C LEU A 44 10.21 -3.13 14.84
N LYS A 45 9.63 -3.72 15.89
CA LYS A 45 8.29 -4.30 15.85
C LYS A 45 7.21 -3.26 15.50
N PHE A 46 7.24 -2.09 16.14
CA PHE A 46 6.14 -1.12 16.05
C PHE A 46 6.31 -0.10 14.93
N ARG A 47 7.54 0.29 14.60
CA ARG A 47 7.87 1.21 13.50
C ARG A 47 8.22 0.48 12.20
N LYS A 48 8.37 -0.85 12.24
CA LYS A 48 8.47 -1.73 11.06
C LYS A 48 9.60 -1.28 10.13
N LEU A 49 9.27 -1.08 8.84
CA LEU A 49 10.23 -0.67 7.81
C LEU A 49 10.87 0.71 8.07
N ASP A 50 10.24 1.59 8.86
CA ASP A 50 10.86 2.87 9.23
C ASP A 50 12.07 2.66 10.15
N GLU A 51 11.98 1.74 11.12
CA GLU A 51 13.15 1.40 11.96
C GLU A 51 14.16 0.55 11.17
N ALA A 52 13.69 -0.31 10.26
CA ALA A 52 14.58 -1.07 9.38
C ALA A 52 15.48 -0.13 8.54
N GLU A 53 14.93 0.99 8.06
CA GLU A 53 15.68 2.03 7.34
C GLU A 53 16.74 2.68 8.25
N CYS A 54 16.40 2.99 9.51
CA CYS A 54 17.39 3.48 10.48
C CYS A 54 18.53 2.46 10.71
N LEU A 55 18.20 1.18 10.87
CA LEU A 55 19.18 0.12 11.09
C LEU A 55 20.09 -0.11 9.87
N LEU A 56 19.58 0.05 8.65
CA LEU A 56 20.40 0.05 7.44
C LEU A 56 21.35 1.25 7.40
N ALA A 57 20.87 2.44 7.74
CA ALA A 57 21.67 3.65 7.78
C ALA A 57 22.82 3.53 8.80
N ASP A 58 22.57 2.97 9.98
CA ASP A 58 23.59 2.68 10.99
C ASP A 58 24.66 1.69 10.47
N ALA A 59 24.28 0.79 9.57
CA ALA A 59 25.18 -0.14 8.89
C ALA A 59 25.86 0.45 7.63
N GLY A 60 25.61 1.72 7.29
CA GLY A 60 26.15 2.37 6.10
C GLY A 60 25.53 1.88 4.78
N ILE A 61 24.34 1.27 4.82
CA ILE A 61 23.63 0.74 3.66
C ILE A 61 22.51 1.71 3.28
N VAL A 62 22.49 2.12 2.01
CA VAL A 62 21.42 2.98 1.47
C VAL A 62 20.60 2.17 0.46
N PRO A 63 19.33 1.84 0.75
CA PRO A 63 18.47 1.14 -0.20
C PRO A 63 18.08 2.07 -1.36
N ARG A 64 17.85 1.50 -2.54
CA ARG A 64 17.27 2.26 -3.66
C ARG A 64 15.81 2.63 -3.34
N SER A 65 15.44 3.88 -3.57
CA SER A 65 14.03 4.29 -3.46
C SER A 65 13.26 3.76 -4.66
N THR A 66 12.30 2.86 -4.41
CA THR A 66 11.42 2.29 -5.44
C THR A 66 9.95 2.47 -5.03
N ALA A 67 9.03 2.44 -6.00
CA ALA A 67 7.59 2.42 -5.72
C ALA A 67 7.19 1.22 -4.84
N GLY A 68 7.88 0.09 -5.00
CA GLY A 68 7.67 -1.10 -4.20
C GLY A 68 7.94 -0.93 -2.69
N LYS A 69 8.76 0.06 -2.28
CA LYS A 69 8.89 0.44 -0.86
C LYS A 69 7.53 0.79 -0.26
N ARG A 70 6.77 1.63 -0.95
CA ARG A 70 5.47 2.12 -0.47
C ARG A 70 4.46 0.98 -0.36
N TYR A 71 4.50 0.05 -1.31
CA TYR A 71 3.67 -1.14 -1.27
C TYR A 71 3.99 -2.03 -0.07
N GLU A 72 5.27 -2.30 0.20
CA GLU A 72 5.67 -3.08 1.37
C GLU A 72 5.31 -2.36 2.68
N MET A 73 5.47 -1.04 2.76
CA MET A 73 5.06 -0.25 3.92
C MET A 73 3.55 -0.30 4.15
N TYR A 74 2.76 -0.28 3.08
CA TYR A 74 1.31 -0.46 3.13
C TYR A 74 0.94 -1.85 3.63
N CYS A 75 1.50 -2.90 3.01
CA CYS A 75 1.23 -4.28 3.42
C CYS A 75 1.62 -4.55 4.88
N ALA A 76 2.71 -3.92 5.36
CA ALA A 76 3.14 -4.03 6.75
C ALA A 76 2.13 -3.46 7.76
N GLN A 77 1.14 -2.65 7.36
CA GLN A 77 0.12 -2.12 8.26
C GLN A 77 -1.03 -3.08 8.55
N PHE A 78 -1.24 -4.09 7.71
CA PHE A 78 -2.29 -5.08 7.94
C PHE A 78 -2.03 -5.90 9.21
N SER A 79 -3.12 -6.31 9.85
CA SER A 79 -3.09 -7.29 10.92
C SER A 79 -2.81 -8.69 10.38
N GLU A 80 -2.34 -9.58 11.24
CA GLU A 80 -1.96 -10.95 10.86
C GLU A 80 -3.15 -11.79 10.36
N ASP A 81 -4.37 -11.49 10.81
CA ASP A 81 -5.60 -12.18 10.43
C ASP A 81 -6.16 -11.76 9.06
N VAL A 82 -5.62 -10.71 8.44
CA VAL A 82 -6.06 -10.22 7.13
C VAL A 82 -5.00 -10.37 6.04
N VAL A 83 -3.88 -11.07 6.33
CA VAL A 83 -2.83 -11.38 5.36
C VAL A 83 -2.65 -12.88 5.13
N ASP A 84 -2.13 -13.23 3.96
CA ASP A 84 -1.77 -14.59 3.57
C ASP A 84 -0.38 -15.01 4.09
N ALA A 85 0.05 -16.22 3.71
CA ALA A 85 1.35 -16.78 4.08
C ALA A 85 2.56 -15.96 3.56
N ASN A 86 2.36 -15.04 2.62
CA ASN A 86 3.40 -14.15 2.09
C ASN A 86 3.28 -12.73 2.66
N GLY A 87 2.34 -12.46 3.59
CA GLY A 87 2.11 -11.14 4.15
C GLY A 87 1.40 -10.20 3.16
N ARG A 88 0.66 -10.74 2.19
CA ARG A 88 -0.19 -9.97 1.27
C ARG A 88 -1.65 -10.02 1.73
N PRO A 89 -2.48 -9.03 1.40
CA PRO A 89 -3.88 -9.04 1.78
C PRO A 89 -4.58 -10.34 1.34
N LEU A 90 -5.39 -10.93 2.23
CA LEU A 90 -6.18 -12.11 1.88
C LEU A 90 -7.11 -11.79 0.70
N PRO A 91 -7.19 -12.66 -0.34
CA PRO A 91 -7.99 -12.37 -1.52
C PRO A 91 -9.45 -12.03 -1.22
N ALA A 92 -10.07 -12.69 -0.24
CA ALA A 92 -11.45 -12.41 0.14
C ALA A 92 -11.62 -11.00 0.75
N ILE A 93 -10.67 -10.55 1.58
CA ILE A 93 -10.69 -9.22 2.20
C ILE A 93 -10.42 -8.15 1.14
N TRP A 94 -9.38 -8.35 0.34
CA TRP A 94 -9.03 -7.45 -0.77
C TRP A 94 -10.18 -7.27 -1.75
N ARG A 95 -10.83 -8.36 -2.18
CA ARG A 95 -11.97 -8.30 -3.10
C ARG A 95 -13.20 -7.63 -2.51
N ALA A 96 -13.39 -7.70 -1.19
CA ALA A 96 -14.53 -7.11 -0.50
C ALA A 96 -14.36 -5.59 -0.21
N ALA A 97 -13.18 -5.03 -0.41
CA ALA A 97 -12.91 -3.61 -0.21
C ALA A 97 -13.78 -2.71 -1.11
N HIS A 98 -14.07 -1.49 -0.64
CA HIS A 98 -15.00 -0.53 -1.27
C HIS A 98 -16.35 -1.18 -1.62
N GLY A 99 -16.90 -1.87 -0.63
CA GLY A 99 -18.15 -2.61 -0.74
C GLY A 99 -18.13 -3.77 -1.74
N GLY A 100 -16.96 -4.18 -2.24
CA GLY A 100 -16.80 -5.20 -3.27
C GLY A 100 -16.46 -4.65 -4.67
N ALA A 101 -16.15 -3.35 -4.79
CA ALA A 101 -15.79 -2.77 -6.08
C ALA A 101 -14.47 -3.35 -6.62
N ILE A 102 -13.50 -3.62 -5.75
CA ILE A 102 -12.23 -4.24 -6.15
C ILE A 102 -12.48 -5.63 -6.75
N GLY A 103 -13.36 -6.44 -6.15
CA GLY A 103 -13.74 -7.74 -6.71
C GLY A 103 -14.32 -7.65 -8.12
N LEU A 104 -15.19 -6.68 -8.37
CA LEU A 104 -15.76 -6.44 -9.71
C LEU A 104 -14.69 -6.04 -10.72
N LEU A 105 -13.78 -5.12 -10.35
CA LEU A 105 -12.67 -4.71 -11.22
C LEU A 105 -11.74 -5.89 -11.54
N ALA A 106 -11.44 -6.72 -10.54
CA ALA A 106 -10.59 -7.90 -10.68
C ALA A 106 -11.21 -8.97 -11.60
N ASP A 107 -12.54 -9.02 -11.68
CA ASP A 107 -13.29 -9.92 -12.57
C ASP A 107 -13.48 -9.34 -13.99
N GLY A 108 -12.95 -8.13 -14.25
CA GLY A 108 -13.08 -7.45 -15.53
C GLY A 108 -14.38 -6.65 -15.68
N GLU A 109 -15.22 -6.58 -14.65
CA GLU A 109 -16.48 -5.80 -14.65
C GLU A 109 -16.21 -4.31 -14.37
N GLN A 110 -15.45 -3.68 -15.26
CA GLN A 110 -14.95 -2.31 -15.12
C GLN A 110 -16.05 -1.29 -14.84
N GLU A 111 -17.13 -1.29 -15.63
CA GLU A 111 -18.23 -0.34 -15.46
C GLU A 111 -18.94 -0.49 -14.11
N ALA A 112 -19.20 -1.73 -13.70
CA ALA A 112 -19.89 -2.02 -12.44
C ALA A 112 -19.02 -1.65 -11.23
N GLY A 113 -17.73 -2.01 -11.25
CA GLY A 113 -16.76 -1.65 -10.22
C GLY A 113 -16.62 -0.14 -10.07
N GLN A 114 -16.41 0.58 -11.18
CA GLN A 114 -16.28 2.05 -11.15
C GLN A 114 -17.58 2.74 -10.74
N ALA A 115 -18.74 2.27 -11.20
CA ALA A 115 -20.04 2.82 -10.79
C ALA A 115 -20.26 2.71 -9.28
N LYS A 116 -19.80 1.61 -8.68
CA LYS A 116 -19.87 1.37 -7.23
C LYS A 116 -18.98 2.33 -6.45
N LEU A 117 -17.71 2.51 -6.86
CA LEU A 117 -16.80 3.49 -6.26
C LEU A 117 -17.36 4.91 -6.34
N LEU A 118 -17.89 5.30 -7.51
CA LEU A 118 -18.52 6.61 -7.69
C LEU A 118 -19.78 6.80 -6.83
N ALA A 119 -20.50 5.72 -6.51
CA ALA A 119 -21.63 5.78 -5.59
C ALA A 119 -21.16 5.99 -4.15
N GLU A 120 -20.07 5.33 -3.73
CA GLU A 120 -19.44 5.55 -2.42
C GLU A 120 -18.90 6.97 -2.29
N PHE A 121 -18.15 7.46 -3.29
CA PHE A 121 -17.69 8.86 -3.33
C PHE A 121 -18.85 9.86 -3.14
N ARG A 122 -19.94 9.65 -3.88
CA ARG A 122 -21.13 10.52 -3.78
C ARG A 122 -21.78 10.47 -2.40
N ARG A 123 -21.68 9.36 -1.67
CA ARG A 123 -22.14 9.27 -0.26
C ARG A 123 -21.17 10.01 0.65
N THR A 124 -19.87 9.73 0.56
CA THR A 124 -18.83 10.39 1.37
C THR A 124 -18.87 11.91 1.23
N ARG A 125 -19.04 12.41 0.00
CA ARG A 125 -19.15 13.84 -0.28
C ARG A 125 -20.33 14.53 0.40
N LYS A 126 -21.42 13.82 0.71
CA LYS A 126 -22.55 14.39 1.48
C LYS A 126 -22.15 14.73 2.92
N HIS A 127 -21.07 14.13 3.43
CA HIS A 127 -20.55 14.39 4.77
C HIS A 127 -19.57 15.57 4.81
N GLY A 128 -19.08 16.03 3.65
CA GLY A 128 -18.23 17.22 3.53
C GLY A 128 -17.15 17.09 2.46
N LEU A 129 -16.55 18.24 2.10
CA LEU A 129 -15.45 18.28 1.13
C LEU A 129 -14.17 17.67 1.69
N GLN A 130 -13.91 17.79 2.99
CA GLN A 130 -12.75 17.19 3.63
C GLN A 130 -12.82 15.65 3.53
N GLN A 131 -13.97 15.06 3.87
CA GLN A 131 -14.16 13.60 3.78
C GLN A 131 -14.05 13.11 2.34
N ALA A 132 -14.55 13.90 1.38
CA ALA A 132 -14.39 13.59 -0.04
C ALA A 132 -12.92 13.63 -0.50
N HIS A 133 -12.14 14.59 0.02
CA HIS A 133 -10.72 14.71 -0.26
C HIS A 133 -9.94 13.52 0.32
N GLU A 134 -10.16 13.20 1.59
CA GLU A 134 -9.53 12.05 2.27
C GLU A 134 -9.84 10.75 1.50
N TRP A 135 -11.11 10.51 1.15
CA TRP A 135 -11.49 9.32 0.40
C TRP A 135 -10.84 9.23 -0.99
N LEU A 136 -10.72 10.35 -1.70
CA LEU A 136 -10.03 10.36 -2.99
C LEU A 136 -8.52 10.15 -2.84
N ALA A 137 -7.91 10.70 -1.79
CA ALA A 137 -6.50 10.49 -1.51
C ALA A 137 -6.22 9.02 -1.19
N ASP A 138 -7.05 8.39 -0.36
CA ASP A 138 -6.95 6.96 -0.03
C ASP A 138 -7.13 6.09 -1.28
N LEU A 139 -8.15 6.37 -2.10
CA LEU A 139 -8.38 5.64 -3.34
C LEU A 139 -7.23 5.82 -4.36
N CYS A 140 -6.65 7.03 -4.43
CA CYS A 140 -5.50 7.31 -5.29
C CYS A 140 -4.26 6.54 -4.82
N PHE A 141 -4.05 6.48 -3.51
CA PHE A 141 -2.96 5.72 -2.91
C PHE A 141 -3.11 4.22 -3.21
N GLU A 142 -4.28 3.62 -2.97
CA GLU A 142 -4.54 2.22 -3.30
C GLU A 142 -4.40 1.94 -4.80
N GLY A 143 -4.88 2.86 -5.65
CA GLY A 143 -4.73 2.79 -7.10
C GLY A 143 -3.26 2.75 -7.54
N GLU A 144 -2.40 3.58 -6.95
CA GLU A 144 -0.96 3.54 -7.17
C GLU A 144 -0.35 2.19 -6.74
N MET A 145 -0.71 1.70 -5.55
CA MET A 145 -0.22 0.43 -5.00
C MET A 145 -0.54 -0.77 -5.91
N GLU A 146 -1.79 -0.86 -6.37
CA GLU A 146 -2.23 -1.90 -7.30
C GLU A 146 -1.59 -1.75 -8.67
N LEU A 147 -1.45 -0.52 -9.18
CA LEU A 147 -0.84 -0.24 -10.48
C LEU A 147 0.63 -0.68 -10.56
N THR A 148 1.42 -0.36 -9.53
CA THR A 148 2.88 -0.58 -9.57
C THR A 148 3.32 -1.94 -9.07
N SER A 149 2.52 -2.59 -8.21
CA SER A 149 2.99 -3.78 -7.47
C SER A 149 1.89 -4.82 -7.19
N GLY A 150 0.63 -4.53 -7.51
CA GLY A 150 -0.50 -5.43 -7.35
C GLY A 150 -1.14 -5.80 -8.68
N ASN A 151 -2.47 -5.73 -8.74
CA ASN A 151 -3.23 -5.95 -9.96
C ASN A 151 -3.37 -4.65 -10.76
N ALA A 152 -2.54 -4.51 -11.80
CA ALA A 152 -2.48 -3.30 -12.60
C ALA A 152 -3.81 -2.87 -13.24
N GLU A 153 -4.68 -3.81 -13.62
CA GLU A 153 -6.00 -3.49 -14.17
C GLU A 153 -6.94 -2.92 -13.12
N VAL A 154 -6.89 -3.46 -11.89
CA VAL A 154 -7.61 -2.88 -10.75
C VAL A 154 -7.07 -1.48 -10.48
N GLY A 155 -5.74 -1.32 -10.39
CA GLY A 155 -5.09 -0.02 -10.18
C GLY A 155 -5.54 1.04 -11.19
N ARG A 156 -5.57 0.69 -12.49
CA ARG A 156 -6.13 1.56 -13.54
C ARG A 156 -7.59 1.93 -13.28
N GLY A 157 -8.42 0.95 -12.91
CA GLY A 157 -9.83 1.17 -12.59
C GLY A 157 -10.06 2.12 -11.41
N LEU A 158 -9.25 1.99 -10.35
CA LEU A 158 -9.29 2.87 -9.18
C LEU A 158 -8.90 4.31 -9.55
N LEU A 159 -7.75 4.47 -10.23
CA LEU A 159 -7.24 5.79 -10.64
C LEU A 159 -8.18 6.49 -11.62
N ALA A 160 -8.82 5.76 -12.54
CA ALA A 160 -9.82 6.33 -13.45
C ALA A 160 -11.00 6.96 -12.68
N VAL A 161 -11.43 6.34 -11.58
CA VAL A 161 -12.47 6.92 -10.70
C VAL A 161 -11.96 8.17 -10.00
N VAL A 162 -10.72 8.16 -9.50
CA VAL A 162 -10.11 9.34 -8.85
C VAL A 162 -10.10 10.53 -9.82
N VAL A 163 -9.65 10.31 -11.05
CA VAL A 163 -9.66 11.34 -12.10
C VAL A 163 -11.08 11.86 -12.32
N ARG A 164 -12.05 10.96 -12.54
CA ARG A 164 -13.43 11.34 -12.84
C ARG A 164 -14.12 12.07 -11.69
N ALA A 165 -13.86 11.67 -10.45
CA ALA A 165 -14.52 12.20 -9.26
C ALA A 165 -13.89 13.51 -8.75
N GLY A 166 -12.57 13.67 -8.90
CA GLY A 166 -11.84 14.85 -8.44
C GLY A 166 -11.81 16.01 -9.46
N SER A 167 -11.96 15.71 -10.76
CA SER A 167 -11.85 16.75 -11.81
C SER A 167 -12.95 17.81 -11.70
N GLY A 168 -12.56 19.08 -11.89
CA GLY A 168 -13.50 20.21 -11.87
C GLY A 168 -13.90 20.69 -10.48
N HIS A 169 -13.15 20.28 -9.46
CA HIS A 169 -13.28 20.75 -8.08
C HIS A 169 -11.93 21.25 -7.57
N ASP A 170 -11.77 22.55 -7.37
CA ASP A 170 -10.47 23.17 -7.03
C ASP A 170 -9.74 22.50 -5.86
N LEU A 171 -10.48 21.97 -4.87
CA LEU A 171 -9.91 21.30 -3.69
C LEU A 171 -9.61 19.79 -3.89
N LEU A 172 -10.11 19.19 -4.97
CA LEU A 172 -9.93 17.76 -5.29
C LEU A 172 -9.08 17.56 -6.57
N ASP A 173 -8.88 18.61 -7.36
CA ASP A 173 -8.23 18.54 -8.68
C ASP A 173 -6.76 18.14 -8.56
N ALA A 174 -6.08 18.51 -7.46
CA ALA A 174 -4.72 18.08 -7.18
C ALA A 174 -4.58 16.54 -7.15
N THR A 175 -5.50 15.86 -6.46
CA THR A 175 -5.52 14.39 -6.40
C THR A 175 -5.87 13.78 -7.76
N ALA A 176 -6.78 14.39 -8.50
CA ALA A 176 -7.09 13.98 -9.88
C ALA A 176 -5.88 14.13 -10.81
N MET A 177 -5.09 15.21 -10.68
CA MET A 177 -3.86 15.40 -11.46
C MET A 177 -2.81 14.33 -11.15
N ILE A 178 -2.63 13.97 -9.87
CA ILE A 178 -1.73 12.87 -9.48
C ILE A 178 -2.17 11.57 -10.16
N ALA A 179 -3.46 11.23 -10.08
CA ALA A 179 -3.97 10.02 -10.71
C ALA A 179 -3.81 10.01 -12.24
N ARG A 180 -4.00 11.16 -12.93
CA ARG A 180 -3.72 11.26 -14.37
C ARG A 180 -2.25 11.01 -14.67
N ASN A 181 -1.33 11.64 -13.94
CA ASN A 181 0.10 11.46 -14.14
C ASN A 181 0.52 9.99 -13.95
N LEU A 182 -0.05 9.30 -12.96
CA LEU A 182 0.19 7.86 -12.74
C LEU A 182 -0.31 7.02 -13.91
N LEU A 183 -1.52 7.31 -14.42
CA LEU A 183 -2.05 6.61 -15.59
C LEU A 183 -1.20 6.87 -16.85
N ASP A 184 -0.77 8.10 -17.07
CA ASP A 184 0.05 8.47 -18.25
C ASP A 184 1.44 7.84 -18.23
N GLN A 185 2.03 7.65 -17.04
CA GLN A 185 3.34 6.99 -16.88
C GLN A 185 3.29 5.47 -17.11
N HIS A 186 2.10 4.86 -17.01
CA HIS A 186 1.89 3.41 -17.02
C HIS A 186 0.87 2.95 -18.07
N GLY A 187 0.51 3.83 -19.00
CA GLY A 187 -0.46 3.62 -20.09
C GLY A 187 0.15 3.10 -21.37
#